data_AF-A0A847ARI2-F1
#
_entry.id   AF-A0A847ARI2-F1
#
_cell.length_a   1.000
_cell.length_b   1.000
_cell.length_c   1.000
_cell.angle_alpha   90.00
_cell.angle_beta   90.00
_cell.angle_gamma   90.00
#
_symmetry.space_group_name_H-M   'P 1'
#
loop_
_entity.id
_entity.type
_entity.pdbx_description
1 polymer ?
#
loop_
_entity_poly.entity_id
_entity_poly.type
_entity_poly.pdbx_seq_one_letter_code
_entity_poly.pdbx_strand_id
1 'polypeptide(L)'
;MNKFSYVKKILYLLIAILILQSKNIEPAGENITPIYTQKDLEFISNNLDGNFILMNDITISGIWDPIGSNKWTPISKNFKGMQALLSQLI
;
A
#
# COMPACT_ATOMS: atom_id res chain seq x y z
N MET A 1 28.40 -33.87 -32.80
CA MET A 1 28.11 -33.04 -31.60
C MET A 1 27.42 -33.91 -30.56
N ASN A 2 27.95 -34.01 -29.34
CA ASN A 2 27.57 -35.07 -28.42
C ASN A 2 26.20 -34.78 -27.76
N LYS A 3 25.26 -35.73 -27.82
CA LYS A 3 23.90 -35.62 -27.24
C LYS A 3 23.95 -35.25 -25.74
N PHE A 4 24.94 -35.75 -25.01
CA PHE A 4 25.17 -35.41 -23.60
C PHE A 4 25.59 -33.95 -23.38
N SER A 5 26.28 -33.34 -24.34
CA SER A 5 26.66 -31.91 -24.29
C SER A 5 25.43 -31.02 -24.44
N TYR A 6 24.50 -31.40 -25.31
CA TYR A 6 23.24 -30.70 -25.52
C TYR A 6 22.34 -30.75 -24.30
N VAL A 7 22.14 -31.93 -23.73
CA VAL A 7 21.30 -32.09 -22.54
C VAL A 7 21.84 -31.26 -21.37
N LYS A 8 23.17 -31.24 -21.16
CA LYS A 8 23.79 -30.39 -20.14
C LYS A 8 23.57 -28.91 -20.41
N LYS A 9 23.77 -28.43 -21.65
CA LYS A 9 23.54 -27.01 -21.99
C LYS A 9 22.08 -26.59 -21.81
N ILE A 10 21.14 -27.43 -22.22
CA ILE A 10 19.70 -27.20 -22.04
C ILE A 10 19.34 -27.18 -20.55
N LEU A 11 19.92 -28.08 -19.76
CA LEU A 11 19.74 -28.12 -18.31
C LEU A 11 20.27 -26.86 -17.61
N TYR A 12 21.46 -26.39 -17.98
CA TYR A 12 22.02 -25.14 -17.44
C TYR A 12 21.17 -23.92 -17.80
N LEU A 13 20.65 -23.87 -19.04
CA LEU A 13 19.80 -22.77 -19.48
C LEU A 13 18.45 -22.77 -18.73
N LEU A 14 17.83 -23.93 -18.52
CA LEU A 14 16.59 -24.06 -17.73
C LEU A 14 16.80 -23.63 -16.27
N ILE A 15 17.89 -24.08 -15.63
CA ILE A 15 18.22 -23.70 -14.25
C ILE A 15 18.46 -22.18 -14.16
N ALA A 16 19.18 -21.58 -15.10
CA ALA A 16 19.40 -20.14 -15.12
C ALA A 16 18.08 -19.35 -15.27
N ILE A 17 17.16 -19.80 -16.12
CA ILE A 17 15.83 -19.19 -16.29
C ILE A 17 15.00 -19.31 -15.01
N LEU A 18 15.01 -20.48 -14.35
CA LEU A 18 14.32 -20.71 -13.07
C LEU A 18 14.83 -19.78 -11.97
N ILE A 19 16.16 -19.56 -11.88
CA ILE A 19 16.77 -18.65 -10.89
C ILE A 19 16.44 -17.18 -11.20
N LEU A 20 16.35 -16.79 -12.48
CA LEU A 20 15.97 -15.44 -12.87
C LEU A 20 14.50 -15.12 -12.55
N GLN A 21 13.62 -16.13 -12.60
CA GLN A 21 12.20 -16.01 -12.25
C GLN A 21 11.95 -16.00 -10.73
N SER A 22 12.88 -16.52 -9.91
CA SER A 22 12.70 -16.61 -8.45
C SER A 22 13.04 -15.32 -7.69
N LYS A 23 13.36 -14.21 -8.36
CA LYS A 23 13.80 -12.95 -7.73
C LYS A 23 12.71 -12.22 -6.91
N ASN A 24 11.50 -12.75 -6.82
CA ASN A 24 10.38 -12.15 -6.09
C ASN A 24 10.00 -12.93 -4.81
N ILE A 25 10.97 -13.38 -4.02
CA ILE A 25 10.73 -13.85 -2.65
C ILE A 25 11.18 -12.71 -1.72
N GLU A 26 10.38 -11.65 -1.70
CA GLU A 26 10.45 -10.65 -0.65
C GLU A 26 9.87 -11.28 0.63
N PRO A 27 10.50 -11.12 1.81
CA PRO A 27 9.90 -11.59 3.06
C PRO A 27 8.51 -10.96 3.21
N ALA A 28 7.60 -11.62 3.92
CA ALA A 28 6.27 -11.10 4.27
C ALA A 28 6.39 -9.89 5.23
N GLY A 29 7.01 -8.81 4.76
CA GLY A 29 6.86 -7.48 5.30
C GLY A 29 5.50 -6.96 4.86
N GLU A 30 4.85 -6.21 5.74
CA GLU A 30 3.70 -5.41 5.34
C GLU A 30 4.03 -4.68 4.03
N ASN A 31 3.14 -4.76 3.04
CA ASN A 31 3.33 -4.08 1.76
C ASN A 31 3.30 -2.56 1.98
N ILE A 32 4.45 -2.00 2.35
CA ILE A 32 4.63 -0.57 2.59
C ILE A 32 4.93 0.09 1.25
N THR A 33 4.10 1.06 0.87
CA THR A 33 4.30 1.87 -0.31
C THR A 33 5.07 3.15 0.06
N PRO A 34 6.29 3.34 -0.47
CA PRO A 34 7.07 4.54 -0.21
C PRO A 34 6.52 5.74 -0.98
N ILE A 35 6.51 6.91 -0.34
CA ILE A 35 6.01 8.19 -0.89
C ILE A 35 7.17 9.18 -0.94
N TYR A 36 7.44 9.74 -2.12
CA TYR A 36 8.57 10.65 -2.38
C TYR A 36 8.15 12.05 -2.81
N THR A 37 6.91 12.21 -3.30
CA THR A 37 6.43 13.43 -3.96
C THR A 37 4.99 13.77 -3.61
N GLN A 38 4.59 15.03 -3.82
CA GLN A 38 3.19 15.45 -3.69
C GLN A 38 2.26 14.60 -4.57
N LYS A 39 2.72 14.18 -5.76
CA LYS A 39 1.93 13.35 -6.68
C LYS A 39 1.70 11.94 -6.13
N ASP A 40 2.64 11.40 -5.39
CA ASP A 40 2.48 10.09 -4.73
C ASP A 40 1.35 10.13 -3.68
N LEU A 41 1.16 11.29 -3.03
CA LEU A 41 0.04 11.51 -2.10
C LEU A 41 -1.32 11.46 -2.79
N GLU A 42 -1.42 11.89 -4.06
CA GLU A 42 -2.66 11.81 -4.84
C GLU A 42 -3.05 10.34 -5.10
N PHE A 43 -2.09 9.42 -5.22
CA PHE A 43 -2.40 8.00 -5.44
C PHE A 43 -2.96 7.31 -4.19
N ILE A 44 -2.73 7.85 -2.99
CA ILE A 44 -3.27 7.31 -1.73
C ILE A 44 -4.81 7.37 -1.74
N SER A 45 -5.41 8.36 -2.41
CA SER A 45 -6.88 8.46 -2.49
C SER A 45 -7.54 7.25 -3.16
N ASN A 46 -6.79 6.50 -3.98
CA ASN A 46 -7.28 5.29 -4.64
C ASN A 46 -7.21 4.04 -3.76
N ASN A 47 -6.40 4.07 -2.68
CA ASN A 47 -6.23 2.95 -1.76
C ASN A 47 -5.94 3.45 -0.33
N LEU A 48 -6.99 3.89 0.36
CA LEU A 48 -6.90 4.44 1.72
C LEU A 48 -6.56 3.40 2.79
N ASP A 49 -6.67 2.10 2.47
CA ASP A 49 -6.46 1.00 3.41
C ASP A 49 -5.01 0.45 3.33
N GLY A 50 -4.14 1.08 2.52
CA GLY A 50 -2.72 0.71 2.38
C GLY A 50 -1.80 1.27 3.46
N ASN A 51 -0.60 0.68 3.57
CA ASN A 51 0.47 1.16 4.46
C ASN A 51 1.45 2.03 3.66
N PHE A 52 1.75 3.23 4.17
CA PHE A 52 2.57 4.23 3.45
C PHE A 52 3.66 4.81 4.36
N ILE A 53 4.86 5.04 3.83
CA ILE A 53 5.97 5.73 4.52
C ILE A 53 6.45 6.90 3.69
N LEU A 54 6.61 8.07 4.32
CA LEU A 54 7.28 9.23 3.73
C LEU A 54 8.80 9.00 3.71
N MET A 55 9.41 9.17 2.54
CA MET A 55 10.85 8.93 2.34
C MET A 55 11.67 10.23 2.36
N ASN A 56 11.00 11.37 2.32
CA ASN A 56 11.58 12.72 2.33
C ASN A 56 10.51 13.75 2.71
N ASP A 57 10.95 14.99 2.92
CA ASP A 57 10.05 16.13 3.08
C ASP A 57 9.33 16.43 1.76
N ILE A 58 8.01 16.62 1.84
CA ILE A 58 7.17 16.95 0.70
C ILE A 58 6.56 18.32 0.94
N THR A 59 6.88 19.27 0.06
CA THR A 59 6.23 20.57 0.05
C THR A 59 4.96 20.49 -0.79
N ILE A 60 3.82 20.82 -0.19
CA ILE A 60 2.55 20.94 -0.91
C ILE A 60 2.42 22.35 -1.46
N SER A 61 2.20 22.47 -2.77
CA SER A 61 1.99 23.74 -3.45
C SER A 61 0.65 23.76 -4.17
N GLY A 62 -0.04 24.91 -4.14
CA GLY A 62 -1.37 25.08 -4.74
C GLY A 62 -2.52 24.64 -3.84
N ILE A 63 -3.67 24.37 -4.46
CA ILE A 63 -4.87 23.86 -3.76
C ILE A 63 -4.67 22.37 -3.50
N TRP A 64 -4.90 21.95 -2.26
CA TRP A 64 -4.77 20.56 -1.83
C TRP A 64 -6.13 20.02 -1.41
N ASP A 65 -6.52 18.91 -2.03
CA ASP A 65 -7.69 18.14 -1.61
C ASP A 65 -7.29 17.13 -0.52
N PRO A 66 -7.87 17.21 0.69
CA PRO A 66 -7.52 16.29 1.76
C PRO A 66 -7.81 14.83 1.39
N ILE A 67 -6.82 13.97 1.66
CA ILE A 67 -6.92 12.52 1.46
C ILE A 67 -8.05 11.97 2.35
N GLY A 68 -8.92 11.14 1.77
CA GLY A 68 -10.00 10.47 2.50
C GLY A 68 -11.19 11.36 2.89
N SER A 69 -11.26 12.59 2.39
CA SER A 69 -12.36 13.53 2.64
C SER A 69 -13.75 12.98 2.29
N ASN A 70 -13.84 12.05 1.33
CA ASN A 70 -15.08 11.37 0.93
C ASN A 70 -15.52 10.21 1.85
N LYS A 71 -14.65 9.71 2.74
CA LYS A 71 -14.95 8.63 3.70
C LYS A 71 -15.34 9.14 5.10
N TRP A 72 -15.52 10.45 5.26
CA TRP A 72 -15.91 11.02 6.54
C TRP A 72 -17.30 10.54 6.97
N THR A 73 -17.33 9.70 8.01
CA THR A 73 -18.54 9.44 8.78
C THR A 73 -18.53 10.36 9.99
N PRO A 74 -19.51 11.27 10.14
CA PRO A 74 -19.59 12.10 11.33
C PRO A 74 -19.61 11.23 12.59
N ILE A 75 -18.75 11.52 13.55
CA ILE A 75 -18.78 10.89 14.89
C ILE A 75 -20.20 10.98 15.47
N SER A 76 -20.91 12.08 15.20
CA SER A 76 -22.28 12.32 15.66
C SER A 76 -23.34 11.34 15.15
N LYS A 77 -23.13 10.64 14.02
CA LYS A 77 -24.08 9.62 13.54
C LYS A 77 -24.06 8.34 14.38
N ASN A 78 -22.94 8.04 15.06
CA ASN A 78 -22.77 6.85 15.89
C ASN A 78 -22.52 7.16 17.38
N PHE A 79 -22.39 8.43 17.75
CA PHE A 79 -22.24 8.83 19.15
C PHE A 79 -23.60 8.77 19.87
N LYS A 80 -23.97 7.59 20.37
CA LYS A 80 -25.04 7.41 21.37
C LYS A 80 -24.58 7.78 22.80
N GLY A 81 -23.49 8.53 22.93
CA GLY A 81 -22.99 8.99 24.22
C GLY A 81 -23.82 10.17 24.73
N MET A 82 -24.57 9.93 25.81
CA MET A 82 -25.06 10.92 26.76
C MET A 82 -26.30 11.78 26.39
N GLN A 83 -27.33 11.21 25.75
CA GLN A 83 -28.69 11.79 25.76
C GLN A 83 -29.60 11.26 26.90
N ALA A 84 -29.09 10.42 27.80
CA ALA A 84 -29.93 9.64 28.73
C ALA A 84 -30.17 10.25 30.13
N LEU A 85 -29.71 11.47 30.47
CA LEU A 85 -29.72 11.93 31.87
C LEU A 85 -30.41 13.28 32.17
N LEU A 86 -31.15 13.91 31.24
CA LEU A 86 -31.84 15.18 31.53
C LEU A 86 -33.36 15.08 31.70
N SER A 87 -33.95 13.89 31.59
CA SER A 87 -35.41 13.71 31.61
C SER A 87 -36.02 13.33 32.98
N GLN A 88 -35.25 13.41 34.07
CA GLN A 88 -35.73 13.05 35.43
C GLN A 88 -35.81 14.24 36.40
N LEU A 89 -35.69 15.47 35.90
CA LEU A 89 -35.66 16.66 36.75
C LEU A 89 -36.42 17.84 36.14
N ILE A 90 -37.66 17.59 35.70
CA ILE A 90 -38.71 18.60 35.54
C ILE A 90 -40.04 17.96 35.94
#